data_AF-A0A3A9F0Q8-F1
#
_entry.id   AF-A0A3A9F0Q8-F1
#
_cell.length_a   1.000
_cell.length_b   1.000
_cell.length_c   1.000
_cell.angle_alpha   90.00
_cell.angle_beta   90.00
_cell.angle_gamma   90.00
#
_symmetry.space_group_name_H-M   'P 1'
#
loop_
_entity.id
_entity.type
_entity.pdbx_description
1 polymer ?
#
loop_
_entity_poly.entity_id
_entity_poly.type
_entity_poly.pdbx_seq_one_letter_code
_entity_poly.pdbx_strand_id
1 'polypeptide(L)' 'MIGVLQRLIIKIILGDVLMMTMFFAQRVILGKTTFEDVPAALKQGCAEILIEIGLPEMVPAEFREKT' A
#
# COMPACT_ATOMS: atom_id res chain seq x y z
N MET A 1 -16.49 -9.61 24.78
CA MET A 1 -16.42 -10.40 23.51
C MET A 1 -16.25 -9.53 22.27
N ILE A 2 -16.83 -8.32 22.19
CA ILE A 2 -16.72 -7.43 21.03
C ILE A 2 -15.27 -7.00 20.70
N GLY A 3 -14.43 -6.72 21.72
CA GLY A 3 -13.06 -6.24 21.51
C GLY A 3 -12.07 -7.30 21.02
N VAL A 4 -12.33 -8.58 21.28
CA VAL A 4 -11.51 -9.69 20.74
C VAL A 4 -11.86 -9.91 19.27
N LEU A 5 -13.15 -9.80 18.91
CA LEU A 5 -13.62 -9.88 17.53
C LEU A 5 -13.09 -8.72 16.67
N GLN A 6 -13.09 -7.49 17.20
CA GLN A 6 -12.46 -6.34 16.53
C GLN A 6 -10.97 -6.53 16.33
N ARG A 7 -10.22 -7.04 17.33
CA ARG A 7 -8.78 -7.33 17.18
C ARG A 7 -8.48 -8.44 16.17
N LEU A 8 -9.36 -9.44 16.04
CA LEU A 8 -9.22 -10.52 15.06
C LEU A 8 -9.51 -10.04 13.64
N ILE A 9 -10.56 -9.24 13.45
CA ILE A 9 -10.88 -8.61 12.16
C ILE A 9 -9.73 -7.69 11.72
N ILE A 10 -9.22 -6.85 12.63
CA ILE A 10 -8.05 -6.00 12.35
C ILE A 10 -6.83 -6.84 11.97
N LYS A 11 -6.54 -7.94 12.67
CA LYS A 11 -5.38 -8.82 12.33
C LYS A 11 -5.53 -9.53 10.98
N ILE A 12 -6.74 -10.00 10.64
CA ILE A 12 -7.01 -10.65 9.35
C ILE A 12 -6.85 -9.64 8.21
N ILE A 13 -7.40 -8.42 8.38
CA ILE A 13 -7.25 -7.34 7.40
C ILE A 13 -5.78 -6.87 7.31
N LEU A 14 -5.07 -6.73 8.43
CA LEU A 14 -3.71 -6.17 8.46
C LEU A 14 -2.65 -7.14 7.90
N GLY A 15 -2.81 -8.45 8.07
CA GLY A 15 -1.98 -9.45 7.40
C GLY A 15 -2.14 -9.42 5.87
N ASP A 16 -3.37 -9.20 5.40
CA ASP A 16 -3.67 -9.00 3.97
C ASP A 16 -3.16 -7.65 3.43
N VAL A 17 -3.07 -6.62 4.27
CA VAL A 17 -2.64 -5.26 3.85
C VAL A 17 -1.23 -5.31 3.24
N LEU A 18 -0.24 -5.91 3.88
CA LEU A 18 1.12 -5.98 3.32
C LEU A 18 1.17 -6.74 2.00
N MET A 19 0.45 -7.84 1.89
CA MET A 19 0.38 -8.64 0.66
C MET A 19 -0.30 -7.86 -0.47
N MET A 20 -1.37 -7.12 -0.16
CA MET A 20 -2.06 -6.26 -1.11
C MET A 20 -1.24 -5.03 -1.50
N THR A 21 -0.50 -4.43 -0.57
CA THR A 21 0.41 -3.31 -0.87
C THR A 21 1.48 -3.74 -1.86
N MET A 22 2.12 -4.88 -1.63
CA MET A 22 3.10 -5.45 -2.56
C MET A 22 2.46 -5.78 -3.91
N PHE A 23 1.24 -6.32 -3.90
CA PHE A 23 0.48 -6.61 -5.13
C PHE A 23 0.15 -5.34 -5.93
N PHE A 24 -0.22 -4.24 -5.29
CA PHE A 24 -0.48 -2.99 -5.98
C PHE A 24 0.80 -2.31 -6.46
N ALA A 25 1.88 -2.35 -5.68
CA ALA A 25 3.18 -1.81 -6.09
C ALA A 25 3.65 -2.44 -7.41
N GLN A 26 3.64 -3.77 -7.51
CA GLN A 26 3.99 -4.44 -8.77
C GLN A 26 3.02 -4.11 -9.93
N ARG A 27 1.73 -3.86 -9.66
CA ARG A 27 0.79 -3.47 -10.72
C ARG A 27 1.11 -2.07 -11.25
N VAL A 28 1.53 -1.15 -10.38
CA VAL A 28 2.01 0.18 -10.78
C VAL A 28 3.28 0.06 -11.61
N ILE A 29 4.25 -0.76 -11.18
CA ILE A 29 5.50 -1.03 -11.93
C ILE A 29 5.21 -1.59 -13.33
N LEU A 30 4.26 -2.52 -13.43
CA LEU A 30 3.86 -3.13 -14.70
C LEU A 30 2.94 -2.24 -15.55
N GLY A 31 2.60 -1.03 -15.10
CA GLY A 31 1.69 -0.11 -15.80
C GLY A 31 0.25 -0.61 -15.92
N LYS A 32 -0.16 -1.60 -15.10
CA LYS A 32 -1.51 -2.18 -15.12
C LYS A 32 -2.52 -1.38 -14.29
N THR A 33 -2.03 -0.45 -13.48
CA THR A 33 -2.79 0.40 -12.55
C THR A 33 -1.97 1.66 -12.32
N THR A 34 -2.61 2.84 -12.27
CA THR A 34 -1.91 4.07 -11.89
C THR A 34 -1.84 4.20 -10.38
N PHE A 35 -0.89 4.97 -9.85
CA PHE A 35 -0.81 5.19 -8.39
C PHE A 35 -2.09 5.81 -7.81
N GLU A 36 -2.80 6.61 -8.60
CA GLU A 36 -4.06 7.26 -8.22
C GLU A 36 -5.16 6.24 -7.89
N ASP A 37 -5.17 5.12 -8.63
CA ASP A 37 -6.11 4.00 -8.52
C ASP A 37 -5.79 3.02 -7.37
N VAL A 38 -4.66 3.19 -6.67
CA VAL A 38 -4.31 2.38 -5.51
C VAL A 38 -5.30 2.71 -4.36
N PRO A 39 -5.85 1.72 -3.65
CA PRO A 39 -6.73 1.97 -2.51
C PRO A 39 -6.07 2.87 -1.47
N ALA A 40 -6.82 3.83 -0.93
CA ALA A 40 -6.29 4.85 0.00
C ALA A 40 -5.54 4.25 1.20
N ALA A 41 -6.02 3.12 1.74
CA ALA A 41 -5.37 2.41 2.84
C ALA A 41 -3.99 1.81 2.49
N LEU A 42 -3.70 1.64 1.19
CA LEU A 42 -2.47 1.02 0.70
C LEU A 42 -1.50 2.03 0.07
N LYS A 43 -1.97 3.25 -0.27
CA LYS A 43 -1.15 4.26 -0.99
C LYS A 43 0.18 4.56 -0.30
N GLN A 44 0.16 4.74 1.02
CA GLN A 44 1.36 5.05 1.78
C GLN A 44 2.38 3.91 1.71
N GLY A 45 1.97 2.67 2.00
CA GLY A 45 2.87 1.52 1.88
C GLY A 45 3.30 1.23 0.43
N CYS A 46 2.46 1.55 -0.55
CA CYS A 46 2.77 1.37 -1.96
C CYS A 46 3.84 2.39 -2.41
N ALA A 47 3.75 3.64 -1.92
CA ALA A 47 4.77 4.67 -2.10
C ALA A 47 6.10 4.26 -1.47
N GLU A 48 6.08 3.79 -0.21
CA GLU A 48 7.25 3.29 0.51
C GLU A 48 7.99 2.23 -0.31
N ILE A 49 7.28 1.19 -0.77
CA ILE A 49 7.89 0.12 -1.58
C ILE A 49 8.47 0.66 -2.88
N LEU A 50 7.75 1.52 -3.61
CA LEU A 50 8.21 2.08 -4.87
C LEU A 50 9.46 2.96 -4.69
N ILE A 51 9.55 3.71 -3.59
CA ILE A 51 10.72 4.52 -3.27
C ILE A 51 11.89 3.62 -2.88
N GLU A 52 11.68 2.61 -2.03
CA GLU A 52 12.71 1.67 -1.58
C GLU A 52 13.38 0.91 -2.73
N ILE A 53 12.61 0.54 -3.76
CA ILE A 53 13.14 -0.17 -4.94
C ILE A 53 13.70 0.77 -6.03
N GLY A 54 13.66 2.09 -5.80
CA GLY A 54 14.27 3.08 -6.71
C GLY A 54 13.37 3.58 -7.85
N LEU A 55 12.04 3.56 -7.69
CA LEU A 55 11.06 4.08 -8.64
C LEU A 55 10.21 5.25 -8.07
N PRO A 56 10.83 6.30 -7.49
CA PRO A 56 10.09 7.41 -6.88
C PRO A 56 9.27 8.22 -7.89
N GLU A 57 9.61 8.20 -9.17
CA GLU A 57 8.89 8.88 -10.25
C GLU A 57 7.47 8.36 -10.45
N MET A 58 7.19 7.11 -10.05
CA MET A 58 5.87 6.49 -10.12
C MET A 58 4.95 6.89 -8.97
N VAL A 59 5.47 7.64 -7.99
CA VAL A 59 4.76 8.09 -6.78
C VAL A 59 4.47 9.58 -6.89
N PRO A 60 3.25 10.08 -6.61
CA PRO A 60 2.96 11.51 -6.52
C PRO A 60 3.79 12.20 -5.42
N ALA A 61 4.17 13.47 -5.63
CA ALA A 61 5.08 14.20 -4.73
C ALA A 61 4.61 14.22 -3.26
N GLU A 62 3.30 14.28 -3.03
CA GLU A 62 2.67 14.31 -1.70
C GLU A 62 2.95 13.07 -0.82
N PHE A 63 3.36 11.94 -1.43
CA PHE A 63 3.70 10.71 -0.73
C PHE A 63 5.21 10.47 -0.60
N ARG A 64 6.06 11.30 -1.24
CA ARG A 64 7.53 11.13 -1.23
C ARG A 64 8.22 11.67 0.03
N GLU A 65 7.60 12.65 0.71
CA GLU A 65 8.18 13.30 1.90
C GLU A 65 7.78 12.66 3.23
N LYS A 66 6.86 11.69 3.21
CA LYS A 66 6.31 11.06 4.44
C LYS A 66 7.01 9.75 4.84
N THR A 67 8.06 9.39 4.13
CA THR A 67 8.86 8.16 4.32
C THR A 67 9.93 8.33 5.38
#